data_AF-G3TJY0-F1
#
_entry.id   AF-G3TJY0-F1
#
_cell.length_a   1.000
_cell.length_b   1.000
_cell.length_c   1.000
_cell.angle_alpha   90.00
_cell.angle_beta   90.00
_cell.angle_gamma   90.00
#
_symmetry.space_group_name_H-M   'P 1'
#
loop_
_entity.id
_entity.type
_entity.pdbx_description
1 polymer ?
#
loop_
_entity_poly.entity_id
_entity_poly.type
_entity_poly.pdbx_seq_one_letter_code
_entity_poly.pdbx_strand_id
1 'polypeptide(L)'
;RFASPPARAVQPILSPFTLSGTESFGFVSTGQAKSSKKIDDLMEMVKKLQKAGSLEPQVEVLINRINEVQQAKKKASEELGEARALWEALQKELDSMNGEKVHLEEILNKKQDTLRILRLHCQEKDNEAQRKHTTLQDCRDRISALNSQIEEEKNKQRQLRLDFEDQLEDLMGQHKDLWEFHRPERLAREIGTLDSSKEQLLKEEKLVQVKLEDVKHRLRSLCGVEGPSTISEGLFLRSKEAVAAVQLFEEENGKAEELLEAASQRQQQLQEKCQQLQEKRQRLKEELEKHGVQVPAQTYNTREEGALPGEASLKPLRAHEEKDSEPST
;
A
#
# COMPACT_ATOMS: atom_id res chain seq x y z
N ARG A 1 -7.60 11.17 -36.14
CA ARG A 1 -8.37 11.82 -37.23
C ARG A 1 -7.76 13.19 -37.49
N PHE A 2 -6.89 13.33 -38.49
CA PHE A 2 -6.67 14.59 -39.21
C PHE A 2 -6.30 14.22 -40.64
N ALA A 3 -7.04 14.79 -41.58
CA ALA A 3 -7.02 14.46 -43.00
C ALA A 3 -5.85 15.17 -43.70
N SER A 4 -5.09 14.42 -44.50
CA SER A 4 -4.13 14.97 -45.46
C SER A 4 -4.85 15.59 -46.66
N PRO A 5 -4.40 16.74 -47.20
CA PRO A 5 -4.81 17.20 -48.51
C PRO A 5 -3.90 16.63 -49.64
N PRO A 6 -4.37 16.61 -50.90
CA PRO A 6 -3.81 15.75 -51.94
C PRO A 6 -2.64 16.37 -52.69
N ALA A 7 -1.82 15.48 -53.24
CA ALA A 7 -0.72 15.75 -54.14
C ALA A 7 -1.20 16.52 -55.39
N ARG A 8 -0.52 17.63 -55.69
CA ARG A 8 -0.73 18.41 -56.93
C ARG A 8 0.34 17.97 -57.93
N ALA A 9 -0.11 17.24 -58.95
CA ALA A 9 0.70 16.89 -60.11
C ALA A 9 1.14 18.16 -60.85
N VAL A 10 2.45 18.36 -60.97
CA VAL A 10 3.05 19.37 -61.84
C VAL A 10 3.29 18.71 -63.20
N GLN A 11 2.51 19.11 -64.19
CA GLN A 11 2.74 18.75 -65.59
C GLN A 11 3.91 19.58 -66.14
N PRO A 12 4.81 19.01 -66.96
CA PRO A 12 5.79 19.79 -67.69
C PRO A 12 5.13 20.39 -68.93
N ILE A 13 5.10 21.72 -69.01
CA ILE A 13 4.81 22.46 -70.24
C ILE A 13 6.08 22.40 -71.10
N LEU A 14 6.09 21.46 -72.04
CA LEU A 14 7.02 21.44 -73.16
C LEU A 14 6.23 21.75 -74.43
N SER A 15 6.47 22.93 -75.00
CA SER A 15 6.20 23.20 -76.41
C SER A 15 7.40 23.92 -77.01
N PRO A 16 8.16 23.29 -77.92
CA PRO A 16 9.01 24.01 -78.83
C PRO A 16 8.18 24.48 -80.03
N PHE A 17 8.07 25.81 -80.17
CA PHE A 17 7.73 26.45 -81.43
C PHE A 17 8.92 26.26 -82.38
N THR A 18 8.85 25.28 -83.28
CA THR A 18 9.73 25.20 -84.46
C THR A 18 8.88 25.40 -85.70
N LEU A 19 8.98 26.60 -86.28
CA LEU A 19 8.50 26.92 -87.62
C LEU A 19 9.50 27.86 -88.28
N SER A 20 10.38 27.32 -89.11
CA SER A 20 10.55 27.84 -90.47
C SER A 20 11.23 26.77 -91.32
N GLY A 21 10.40 25.98 -92.00
CA GLY A 21 10.84 25.36 -93.25
C GLY A 21 10.99 26.45 -94.31
N THR A 22 12.08 26.38 -95.06
CA THR A 22 12.15 26.90 -96.41
C THR A 22 12.80 25.83 -97.27
N GLU A 23 11.97 24.89 -97.73
CA GLU A 23 12.22 24.19 -98.98
C GLU A 23 11.40 24.89 -100.07
N SER A 24 12.05 25.32 -101.15
CA SER A 24 11.39 25.46 -102.44
C SER A 24 12.39 25.19 -103.57
N PHE A 25 12.27 23.98 -104.09
CA PHE A 25 12.27 23.56 -105.50
C PHE A 25 13.19 24.25 -106.52
N GLY A 26 13.95 23.40 -107.21
CA GLY A 26 14.63 23.73 -108.44
C GLY A 26 13.76 23.59 -109.70
N PHE A 27 14.50 23.55 -110.81
CA PHE A 27 14.10 23.26 -112.20
C PHE A 27 13.73 24.47 -113.07
N VAL A 28 14.62 24.82 -114.02
CA VAL A 28 14.47 24.66 -115.48
C VAL A 28 15.42 25.66 -116.18
N SER A 29 16.49 25.13 -116.78
CA SER A 29 17.15 25.79 -117.91
C SER A 29 16.27 25.66 -119.15
N THR A 30 15.72 26.77 -119.65
CA THR A 30 15.39 27.00 -121.07
C THR A 30 14.85 28.41 -121.24
N GLY A 31 15.56 29.28 -121.97
CA GLY A 31 15.05 30.63 -122.29
C GLY A 31 16.09 31.71 -122.56
N GLN A 32 17.21 31.34 -123.19
CA GLN A 32 18.26 32.24 -123.67
C GLN A 32 17.74 33.08 -124.87
N ALA A 33 16.91 34.09 -124.61
CA ALA A 33 16.56 35.17 -125.58
C ALA A 33 15.68 36.29 -125.00
N LYS A 34 14.94 36.08 -123.90
CA LYS A 34 14.04 37.11 -123.31
C LYS A 34 14.62 37.83 -122.07
N SER A 35 15.67 37.26 -121.47
CA SER A 35 16.40 37.85 -120.33
C SER A 35 17.35 38.98 -120.78
N SER A 36 18.06 38.80 -121.90
CA SER A 36 18.99 39.83 -122.40
C SER A 36 18.28 41.12 -122.79
N LYS A 37 17.07 41.04 -123.34
CA LYS A 37 16.28 42.22 -123.72
C LYS A 37 15.89 43.09 -122.52
N LYS A 38 15.54 42.47 -121.40
CA LYS A 38 15.28 43.18 -120.13
C LYS A 38 16.56 43.78 -119.54
N ILE A 39 17.70 43.13 -119.73
CA ILE A 39 19.03 43.63 -119.29
C ILE A 39 19.48 44.80 -120.17
N ASP A 40 19.24 44.73 -121.49
CA ASP A 40 19.55 45.78 -122.46
C ASP A 40 18.67 47.01 -122.24
N ASP A 41 17.36 46.84 -122.00
CA ASP A 41 16.44 47.93 -121.68
C ASP A 41 16.79 48.59 -120.32
N LEU A 42 17.25 47.81 -119.34
CA LEU A 42 17.77 48.34 -118.07
C LEU A 42 19.06 49.14 -118.28
N MET A 43 20.01 48.61 -119.06
CA MET A 43 21.26 49.29 -119.42
C MET A 43 21.01 50.59 -120.17
N GLU A 44 19.98 50.63 -121.02
CA GLU A 44 19.61 51.82 -121.77
C GLU A 44 19.02 52.92 -120.86
N MET A 45 18.18 52.55 -119.89
CA MET A 45 17.70 53.48 -118.86
C MET A 45 18.84 53.97 -117.95
N VAL A 46 19.77 53.10 -117.56
CA VAL A 46 20.97 53.46 -116.78
C VAL A 46 21.83 54.47 -117.54
N LYS A 47 22.03 54.29 -118.85
CA LYS A 47 22.73 55.25 -119.70
C LYS A 47 22.00 56.61 -119.82
N LYS A 48 20.66 56.63 -119.88
CA LYS A 48 19.86 57.87 -119.93
C LYS A 48 19.93 58.63 -118.60
N LEU A 49 19.96 57.91 -117.50
CA LEU A 49 20.03 58.43 -116.14
C LEU A 49 21.44 58.93 -115.74
N GLN A 50 22.50 58.28 -116.23
CA GLN A 50 23.89 58.78 -116.14
C GLN A 50 24.11 60.08 -116.93
N LYS A 51 23.53 60.22 -118.13
CA LYS A 51 23.61 61.46 -118.93
C LYS A 51 22.89 62.66 -118.31
N ALA A 52 21.92 62.43 -117.41
CA ALA A 52 21.19 63.49 -116.72
C ALA A 52 21.88 63.99 -115.44
N GLY A 53 23.06 63.46 -115.08
CA GLY A 53 23.82 63.88 -113.89
C GLY A 53 23.11 63.60 -112.55
N SER A 54 21.99 62.87 -112.56
CA SER A 54 21.09 62.69 -111.41
C SER A 54 21.36 61.42 -110.59
N LEU A 55 22.21 60.49 -111.07
CA LEU A 55 22.40 59.17 -110.42
C LEU A 55 23.59 59.10 -109.47
N GLU A 56 24.75 59.68 -109.81
CA GLU A 56 25.95 59.63 -108.96
C GLU A 56 25.72 60.14 -107.53
N PRO A 57 25.07 61.32 -107.30
CA PRO A 57 24.82 61.82 -105.95
C PRO A 57 23.81 60.97 -105.14
N GLN A 58 22.91 60.27 -105.82
CA GLN A 58 21.85 59.47 -105.21
C GLN A 58 22.35 58.09 -104.80
N VAL A 59 23.29 57.51 -105.56
CA VAL A 59 23.95 56.23 -105.26
C VAL A 59 24.87 56.36 -104.04
N GLU A 60 25.65 57.44 -103.94
CA GLU A 60 26.55 57.69 -102.79
C GLU A 60 25.79 57.84 -101.46
N VAL A 61 24.65 58.56 -101.48
CA VAL A 61 23.76 58.69 -100.31
C VAL A 61 23.16 57.35 -99.89
N LEU A 62 22.78 56.51 -100.86
CA LEU A 62 22.29 55.15 -100.58
C LEU A 62 23.40 54.27 -100.00
N ILE A 63 24.65 54.38 -100.49
CA ILE A 63 25.80 53.65 -99.94
C ILE A 63 26.05 54.07 -98.47
N ASN A 64 26.08 55.37 -98.19
CA ASN A 64 26.26 55.87 -96.82
C ASN A 64 25.13 55.39 -95.89
N ARG A 65 23.88 55.44 -96.36
CA ARG A 65 22.72 54.93 -95.62
C ARG A 65 22.81 53.43 -95.39
N ILE A 66 23.28 52.66 -96.37
CA ILE A 66 23.52 51.22 -96.23
C ILE A 66 24.59 50.94 -95.18
N ASN A 67 25.70 51.70 -95.19
CA ASN A 67 26.78 51.54 -94.22
C ASN A 67 26.33 51.89 -92.80
N GLU A 68 25.61 53.00 -92.61
CA GLU A 68 25.01 53.37 -91.32
C GLU A 68 24.08 52.28 -90.81
N VAL A 69 23.20 51.74 -91.65
CA VAL A 69 22.27 50.66 -91.28
C VAL A 69 23.01 49.37 -90.97
N GLN A 70 24.07 49.03 -91.71
CA GLN A 70 24.90 47.85 -91.43
C GLN A 70 25.66 47.99 -90.11
N GLN A 71 26.20 49.18 -89.81
CA GLN A 71 26.88 49.47 -88.55
C GLN A 71 25.90 49.44 -87.37
N ALA A 72 24.71 50.03 -87.52
CA ALA A 72 23.65 49.96 -86.53
C ALA A 72 23.18 48.52 -86.30
N LYS A 73 23.04 47.71 -87.37
CA LYS A 73 22.73 46.28 -87.28
C LYS A 73 23.82 45.53 -86.53
N LYS A 74 25.10 45.81 -86.80
CA LYS A 74 26.23 45.20 -86.09
C LYS A 74 26.19 45.54 -84.60
N LYS A 75 26.08 46.82 -84.27
CA LYS A 75 25.98 47.29 -82.87
C LYS A 75 24.78 46.67 -82.14
N ALA A 76 23.60 46.67 -82.76
CA ALA A 76 22.41 46.05 -82.19
C ALA A 76 22.56 44.53 -82.02
N SER A 77 23.30 43.85 -82.92
CA SER A 77 23.59 42.42 -82.78
C SER A 77 24.58 42.11 -81.65
N GLU A 78 25.55 43.00 -81.41
CA GLU A 78 26.48 42.92 -80.28
C GLU A 78 25.72 43.14 -78.97
N GLU A 79 24.91 44.20 -78.86
CA GLU A 79 24.07 44.49 -77.69
C GLU A 79 23.07 43.34 -77.40
N LEU A 80 22.49 42.72 -78.44
CA LEU A 80 21.66 41.51 -78.28
C LEU A 80 22.46 40.32 -77.76
N GLY A 81 23.72 40.18 -78.18
CA GLY A 81 24.63 39.15 -77.68
C GLY A 81 24.98 39.36 -76.21
N GLU A 82 25.30 40.60 -75.82
CA GLU A 82 25.58 40.98 -74.43
C GLU A 82 24.35 40.78 -73.53
N ALA A 83 23.17 41.21 -73.98
CA ALA A 83 21.92 41.00 -73.24
C ALA A 83 21.61 39.51 -73.04
N ARG A 84 21.90 38.65 -74.02
CA ARG A 84 21.78 37.19 -73.89
C ARG A 84 22.76 36.64 -72.85
N ALA A 85 24.02 37.04 -72.89
CA ALA A 85 25.02 36.60 -71.92
C ALA A 85 24.66 37.02 -70.48
N LEU A 86 24.15 38.23 -70.30
CA LEU A 86 23.64 38.72 -69.01
C LEU A 86 22.43 37.90 -68.54
N TRP A 87 21.48 37.59 -69.44
CA TRP A 87 20.33 36.75 -69.12
C TRP A 87 20.75 35.34 -68.70
N GLU A 88 21.71 34.72 -69.40
CA GLU A 88 22.25 33.40 -69.03
C GLU A 88 22.98 33.44 -67.68
N ALA A 89 23.72 34.51 -67.37
CA ALA A 89 24.38 34.68 -66.08
C ALA A 89 23.37 34.78 -64.94
N LEU A 90 22.34 35.63 -65.09
CA LEU A 90 21.26 35.76 -64.12
C LEU A 90 20.46 34.46 -63.95
N GLN A 91 20.23 33.70 -65.02
CA GLN A 91 19.57 32.41 -64.93
C GLN A 91 20.39 31.41 -64.12
N LYS A 92 21.71 31.36 -64.32
CA LYS A 92 22.62 30.52 -63.52
C LYS A 92 22.63 30.92 -62.04
N GLU A 93 22.63 32.22 -61.74
CA GLU A 93 22.51 32.71 -60.36
C GLU A 93 21.17 32.33 -59.74
N LEU A 94 20.06 32.46 -60.48
CA LEU A 94 18.74 32.04 -60.01
C LEU A 94 18.69 30.53 -59.71
N ASP A 95 19.26 29.71 -60.59
CA ASP A 95 19.35 28.26 -60.39
C ASP A 95 20.24 27.92 -59.17
N SER A 96 21.35 28.62 -58.98
CA SER A 96 22.22 28.49 -57.79
C SER A 96 21.47 28.84 -56.51
N MET A 97 20.79 29.99 -56.48
CA MET A 97 19.99 30.44 -55.34
C MET A 97 18.84 29.48 -55.02
N ASN A 98 18.19 28.92 -56.05
CA ASN A 98 17.18 27.88 -55.87
C ASN A 98 17.76 26.60 -55.26
N GLY A 99 18.96 26.19 -55.69
CA GLY A 99 19.70 25.08 -55.09
C GLY A 99 20.02 25.32 -53.61
N GLU A 100 20.53 26.51 -53.27
CA GLU A 100 20.80 26.91 -51.89
C GLU A 100 19.53 26.92 -51.03
N LYS A 101 18.42 27.41 -51.56
CA LYS A 101 17.12 27.40 -50.87
C LYS A 101 16.69 25.97 -50.51
N VAL A 102 16.73 25.04 -51.45
CA VAL A 102 16.38 23.63 -51.20
C VAL A 102 17.34 23.02 -50.17
N HIS A 103 18.64 23.33 -50.27
CA HIS A 103 19.62 22.86 -49.30
C HIS A 103 19.34 23.36 -47.87
N LEU A 104 18.98 24.64 -47.71
CA LEU A 104 18.61 25.22 -46.43
C LEU A 104 17.31 24.64 -45.86
N GLU A 105 16.32 24.37 -46.72
CA GLU A 105 15.07 23.68 -46.32
C GLU A 105 15.36 22.27 -45.78
N GLU A 106 16.24 21.51 -46.43
CA GLU A 106 16.68 20.20 -45.94
C GLU A 106 17.40 20.29 -44.59
N ILE A 107 18.31 21.26 -44.42
CA ILE A 107 19.00 21.48 -43.15
C ILE A 107 17.97 21.82 -42.06
N LEU A 108 17.03 22.71 -42.34
CA LEU A 108 15.99 23.10 -41.40
C LEU A 108 15.17 21.87 -40.95
N ASN A 109 14.73 21.05 -41.90
CA ASN A 109 13.97 19.81 -41.61
C ASN A 109 14.79 18.86 -40.73
N LYS A 110 16.07 18.62 -41.06
CA LYS A 110 16.98 17.77 -40.26
C LYS A 110 17.16 18.31 -38.83
N LYS A 111 17.27 19.62 -38.66
CA LYS A 111 17.37 20.27 -37.34
C LYS A 111 16.07 20.16 -36.55
N GLN A 112 14.92 20.32 -37.19
CA GLN A 112 13.61 20.13 -36.56
C GLN A 112 13.41 18.68 -36.07
N ASP A 113 13.81 17.69 -36.87
CA ASP A 113 13.72 16.29 -36.48
C ASP A 113 14.68 15.95 -35.33
N THR A 114 15.91 16.45 -35.38
CA THR A 114 16.89 16.31 -34.28
C THR A 114 16.35 16.90 -32.98
N LEU A 115 15.75 18.09 -33.06
CA LEU A 115 15.12 18.74 -31.91
C LEU A 115 13.94 17.93 -31.36
N ARG A 116 13.12 17.33 -32.23
CA ARG A 116 12.02 16.45 -31.82
C ARG A 116 12.54 15.23 -31.06
N ILE A 117 13.59 14.57 -31.57
CA ILE A 117 14.22 13.41 -30.93
C ILE A 117 14.80 13.78 -29.56
N LEU A 118 15.52 14.89 -29.47
CA LEU A 118 16.11 15.37 -28.21
C LEU A 118 15.04 15.66 -27.16
N ARG A 119 13.92 16.29 -27.54
CA ARG A 119 12.79 16.55 -26.63
C ARG A 119 12.19 15.26 -26.08
N LEU A 120 12.02 14.24 -26.94
CA LEU A 120 11.54 12.93 -26.51
C LEU A 120 12.51 12.29 -25.51
N HIS A 121 13.81 12.32 -25.80
CA HIS A 121 14.82 11.77 -24.90
C HIS A 121 14.87 12.48 -23.54
N CYS A 122 14.74 13.81 -23.51
CA CYS A 122 14.61 14.55 -22.25
C CYS A 122 13.39 14.08 -21.46
N GLN A 123 12.22 13.97 -22.09
CA GLN A 123 11.00 13.51 -21.44
C GLN A 123 11.13 12.07 -20.91
N GLU A 124 11.75 11.17 -21.68
CA GLU A 124 12.00 9.80 -21.25
C GLU A 124 12.92 9.74 -20.02
N LYS A 125 13.95 10.59 -19.99
CA LYS A 125 14.87 10.69 -18.84
C LYS A 125 14.19 11.24 -17.60
N ASP A 126 13.32 12.24 -17.75
CA ASP A 126 12.53 12.77 -16.64
C ASP A 126 11.56 11.71 -16.10
N ASN A 127 10.87 10.97 -16.98
CA ASN A 127 10.00 9.85 -16.60
C ASN A 127 10.78 8.70 -15.93
N GLU A 128 12.00 8.42 -16.38
CA GLU A 128 12.89 7.43 -15.75
C GLU A 128 13.31 7.88 -14.35
N ALA A 129 13.69 9.15 -14.18
CA ALA A 129 14.04 9.73 -12.89
C ALA A 129 12.85 9.71 -11.92
N GLN A 130 11.65 10.06 -12.40
CA GLN A 130 10.43 10.01 -11.60
C GLN A 130 10.10 8.57 -11.15
N ARG A 131 10.19 7.58 -12.05
CA ARG A 131 9.99 6.17 -11.69
C ARG A 131 10.98 5.71 -10.62
N LYS A 132 12.27 6.05 -10.78
CA LYS A 132 13.32 5.74 -9.78
C LYS A 132 13.01 6.39 -8.44
N HIS A 133 12.59 7.66 -8.43
CA HIS A 133 12.21 8.35 -7.20
C HIS A 133 11.04 7.66 -6.50
N THR A 134 9.99 7.29 -7.22
CA THR A 134 8.84 6.56 -6.66
C THR A 134 9.30 5.24 -6.03
N THR A 135 10.05 4.41 -6.76
CA THR A 135 10.54 3.13 -6.22
C THR A 135 11.43 3.31 -5.00
N LEU A 136 12.32 4.32 -4.99
CA LEU A 136 13.16 4.62 -3.82
C LEU A 136 12.33 5.05 -2.60
N GLN A 137 11.27 5.84 -2.83
CA GLN A 137 10.36 6.24 -1.77
C GLN A 137 9.61 5.03 -1.20
N ASP A 138 9.11 4.13 -2.04
CA ASP A 138 8.48 2.87 -1.61
C ASP A 138 9.44 2.00 -0.79
N CYS A 139 10.71 1.90 -1.22
CA CYS A 139 11.75 1.19 -0.47
C CYS A 139 12.01 1.83 0.90
N ARG A 140 12.08 3.16 0.97
CA ARG A 140 12.25 3.90 2.24
C ARG A 140 11.10 3.63 3.19
N ASP A 141 9.86 3.66 2.69
CA ASP A 141 8.66 3.44 3.50
C ASP A 141 8.61 1.99 4.00
N ARG A 142 8.97 1.02 3.16
CA ARG A 142 9.10 -0.40 3.55
C ARG A 142 10.16 -0.62 4.62
N ILE A 143 11.34 0.01 4.48
CA ILE A 143 12.40 -0.05 5.50
C ILE A 143 11.90 0.54 6.82
N SER A 144 11.20 1.68 6.77
CA SER A 144 10.65 2.33 7.96
C SER A 144 9.62 1.44 8.66
N ALA A 145 8.71 0.80 7.89
CA ALA A 145 7.74 -0.14 8.43
C ALA A 145 8.41 -1.37 9.09
N LEU A 146 9.42 -1.96 8.43
CA LEU A 146 10.17 -3.10 8.99
C LEU A 146 10.92 -2.71 10.26
N ASN A 147 11.53 -1.53 10.31
CA ASN A 147 12.21 -1.05 11.51
C ASN A 147 11.24 -0.87 12.68
N SER A 148 10.04 -0.34 12.43
CA SER A 148 8.98 -0.24 13.45
C SER A 148 8.56 -1.61 13.96
N GLN A 149 8.37 -2.60 13.07
CA GLN A 149 8.03 -3.97 13.46
C GLN A 149 9.12 -4.62 14.32
N ILE A 150 10.39 -4.44 13.94
CA ILE A 150 11.53 -4.96 14.72
C ILE A 150 11.52 -4.36 16.14
N GLU A 151 11.28 -3.06 16.29
CA GLU A 151 11.27 -2.44 17.62
C GLU A 151 10.06 -2.84 18.43
N GLU A 152 8.89 -3.01 17.81
CA GLU A 152 7.69 -3.55 18.46
C GLU A 152 7.93 -4.96 19.01
N GLU A 153 8.46 -5.88 18.18
CA GLU A 153 8.75 -7.25 18.60
C GLU A 153 9.85 -7.32 19.67
N LYS A 154 10.88 -6.46 19.58
CA LYS A 154 11.89 -6.33 20.64
C LYS A 154 11.28 -5.90 21.96
N ASN A 155 10.32 -4.97 21.93
CA ASN A 155 9.63 -4.52 23.13
C ASN A 155 8.70 -5.60 23.70
N LYS A 156 7.99 -6.35 22.86
CA LYS A 156 7.21 -7.53 23.30
C LYS A 156 8.10 -8.56 23.98
N GLN A 157 9.26 -8.88 23.41
CA GLN A 157 10.23 -9.78 24.05
C GLN A 157 10.78 -9.23 25.37
N ARG A 158 11.05 -7.93 25.46
CA ARG A 158 11.46 -7.30 26.73
C ARG A 158 10.36 -7.40 27.78
N GLN A 159 9.11 -7.16 27.40
CA GLN A 159 7.96 -7.27 28.30
C GLN A 159 7.81 -8.71 28.81
N LEU A 160 7.84 -9.70 27.93
CA LEU A 160 7.77 -11.11 28.33
C LEU A 160 8.90 -11.48 29.31
N ARG A 161 10.14 -11.03 29.05
CA ARG A 161 11.25 -11.26 29.99
C ARG A 161 10.98 -10.65 31.36
N LEU A 162 10.48 -9.42 31.40
CA LEU A 162 10.14 -8.76 32.65
C LEU A 162 9.03 -9.51 33.40
N ASP A 163 7.96 -9.89 32.71
CA ASP A 163 6.85 -10.64 33.31
C ASP A 163 7.32 -11.99 33.88
N PHE A 164 8.27 -12.66 33.22
CA PHE A 164 8.89 -13.89 33.73
C PHE A 164 9.81 -13.63 34.94
N GLU A 165 10.59 -12.54 34.92
CA GLU A 165 11.43 -12.13 36.05
C GLU A 165 10.58 -11.83 37.29
N ASP A 166 9.46 -11.12 37.13
CA ASP A 166 8.52 -10.84 38.21
C ASP A 166 7.93 -12.13 38.81
N GLN A 167 7.52 -13.08 37.98
CA GLN A 167 7.02 -14.38 38.45
C GLN A 167 8.09 -15.19 39.22
N LEU A 168 9.35 -15.12 38.78
CA LEU A 168 10.45 -15.77 39.48
C LEU A 168 10.72 -15.11 40.83
N GLU A 169 10.68 -13.78 40.90
CA GLU A 169 10.84 -13.05 42.16
C GLU A 169 9.73 -13.40 43.15
N ASP A 170 8.46 -13.45 42.69
CA ASP A 170 7.33 -13.88 43.51
C ASP A 170 7.52 -15.30 44.05
N LEU A 171 7.95 -16.24 43.20
CA LEU A 171 8.20 -17.63 43.60
C LEU A 171 9.36 -17.75 44.59
N MET A 172 10.45 -17.01 44.38
CA MET A 172 11.56 -16.94 45.32
C MET A 172 11.14 -16.35 46.66
N GLY A 173 10.28 -15.31 46.65
CA GLY A 173 9.67 -14.73 47.83
C GLY A 173 8.86 -15.77 48.61
N GLN A 174 7.97 -16.51 47.94
CA GLN A 174 7.20 -17.59 48.56
C GLN A 174 8.10 -18.69 49.17
N HIS A 175 9.15 -19.09 48.46
CA HIS A 175 10.11 -20.07 48.96
C HIS A 175 10.82 -19.57 50.22
N LYS A 176 11.25 -18.30 50.22
CA LYS A 176 11.89 -17.66 51.36
C LYS A 176 10.97 -17.63 52.58
N ASP A 177 9.72 -17.20 52.41
CA ASP A 177 8.72 -17.14 53.49
C ASP A 177 8.46 -18.54 54.08
N LEU A 178 8.30 -19.55 53.23
CA LEU A 178 8.10 -20.93 53.67
C LEU A 178 9.31 -21.47 54.42
N TRP A 179 10.52 -21.18 53.94
CA TRP A 179 11.77 -21.55 54.61
C TRP A 179 11.93 -20.87 55.97
N GLU A 180 11.60 -19.58 56.07
CA GLU A 180 11.62 -18.85 57.34
C GLU A 180 10.58 -19.39 58.33
N PHE A 181 9.40 -19.80 57.86
CA PHE A 181 8.37 -20.42 58.69
C PHE A 181 8.83 -21.78 59.25
N HIS A 182 9.40 -22.63 58.40
CA HIS A 182 9.90 -23.97 58.78
C HIS A 182 11.35 -23.98 59.26
N ARG A 183 11.85 -22.82 59.67
CA ARG A 183 13.21 -22.69 60.16
C ARG A 183 13.45 -23.68 61.32
N PRO A 184 14.46 -24.56 61.24
CA PRO A 184 14.64 -25.63 62.23
C PRO A 184 14.72 -25.13 63.67
N GLU A 185 15.33 -23.96 63.90
CA GLU A 185 15.42 -23.37 65.24
C GLU A 185 14.05 -22.93 65.79
N ARG A 186 13.11 -22.55 64.92
CA ARG A 186 11.73 -22.23 65.32
C ARG A 186 10.97 -23.51 65.65
N LEU A 187 11.01 -24.49 64.76
CA LEU A 187 10.35 -25.78 64.96
C LEU A 187 10.86 -26.50 66.21
N ALA A 188 12.18 -26.53 66.42
CA ALA A 188 12.78 -27.15 67.60
C ALA A 188 12.32 -26.47 68.90
N ARG A 189 12.17 -25.14 68.90
CA ARG A 189 11.61 -24.40 70.04
C ARG A 189 10.16 -24.75 70.29
N GLU A 190 9.32 -24.75 69.25
CA GLU A 190 7.90 -25.09 69.36
C GLU A 190 7.70 -26.53 69.85
N ILE A 191 8.45 -27.50 69.29
CA ILE A 191 8.47 -28.90 69.76
C ILE A 191 8.90 -28.98 71.23
N GLY A 192 9.99 -28.31 71.61
CA GLY A 192 10.44 -28.29 73.00
C GLY A 192 9.41 -27.73 73.98
N THR A 193 8.67 -26.68 73.57
CA THR A 193 7.56 -26.15 74.40
C THR A 193 6.40 -27.13 74.52
N LEU A 194 6.04 -27.82 73.42
CA LEU A 194 4.98 -28.83 73.42
C LEU A 194 5.36 -30.04 74.27
N ASP A 195 6.60 -30.52 74.17
CA ASP A 195 7.10 -31.63 74.98
C ASP A 195 7.11 -31.27 76.48
N SER A 196 7.55 -30.06 76.82
CA SER A 196 7.50 -29.58 78.21
C SER A 196 6.07 -29.51 78.75
N SER A 197 5.12 -29.01 77.95
CA SER A 197 3.69 -28.96 78.29
C SER A 197 3.09 -30.36 78.45
N LYS A 198 3.39 -31.28 77.54
CA LYS A 198 2.98 -32.69 77.61
C LYS A 198 3.50 -33.36 78.88
N GLU A 199 4.77 -33.16 79.22
CA GLU A 199 5.35 -33.71 80.45
C GLU A 199 4.67 -33.17 81.70
N GLN A 200 4.31 -31.88 81.72
CA GLN A 200 3.56 -31.29 82.82
C GLN A 200 2.16 -31.93 82.94
N LEU A 201 1.42 -32.03 81.83
CA LEU A 201 0.10 -32.66 81.82
C LEU A 201 0.15 -34.13 82.28
N LEU A 202 1.18 -34.89 81.88
CA LEU A 202 1.38 -36.27 82.35
C LEU A 202 1.66 -36.34 83.86
N LYS A 203 2.36 -35.35 84.44
CA LYS A 203 2.58 -35.27 85.90
C LYS A 203 1.28 -34.96 86.63
N GLU A 204 0.48 -34.04 86.10
CA GLU A 204 -0.84 -33.69 86.63
C GLU A 204 -1.80 -34.88 86.56
N GLU A 205 -1.84 -35.60 85.43
CA GLU A 205 -2.64 -36.81 85.24
C GLU A 205 -2.27 -37.89 86.26
N LYS A 206 -0.98 -38.21 86.41
CA LYS A 206 -0.52 -39.19 87.41
C LYS A 206 -0.94 -38.79 88.83
N LEU A 207 -0.85 -37.50 89.17
CA LEU A 207 -1.28 -36.99 90.47
C LEU A 207 -2.80 -37.14 90.66
N VAL A 208 -3.59 -36.82 89.65
CA VAL A 208 -5.05 -37.01 89.65
C VAL A 208 -5.40 -38.49 89.79
N GLN A 209 -4.69 -39.39 89.10
CA GLN A 209 -4.88 -40.83 89.19
C GLN A 209 -4.63 -41.35 90.62
N VAL A 210 -3.55 -40.90 91.27
CA VAL A 210 -3.26 -41.25 92.67
C VAL A 210 -4.34 -40.71 93.61
N LYS A 211 -4.77 -39.45 93.45
CA LYS A 211 -5.86 -38.87 94.25
C LYS A 211 -7.18 -39.61 94.05
N LEU A 212 -7.46 -40.02 92.81
CA LEU A 212 -8.67 -40.77 92.49
C LEU A 212 -8.66 -42.15 93.14
N GLU A 213 -7.53 -42.86 93.11
CA GLU A 213 -7.42 -44.14 93.81
C GLU A 213 -7.53 -43.97 95.33
N ASP A 214 -6.94 -42.92 95.93
CA ASP A 214 -7.14 -42.58 97.35
C ASP A 214 -8.63 -42.34 97.67
N VAL A 215 -9.32 -41.50 96.91
CA VAL A 215 -10.76 -41.25 97.07
C VAL A 215 -11.57 -42.54 96.89
N LYS A 216 -11.25 -43.36 95.89
CA LYS A 216 -11.90 -44.65 95.64
C LYS A 216 -11.65 -45.64 96.77
N HIS A 217 -10.47 -45.64 97.39
CA HIS A 217 -10.18 -46.44 98.57
C HIS A 217 -10.96 -45.93 99.79
N ARG A 218 -11.04 -44.61 100.00
CA ARG A 218 -11.86 -44.00 101.05
C ARG A 218 -13.35 -44.32 100.86
N LEU A 219 -13.86 -44.21 99.64
CA LEU A 219 -15.24 -44.58 99.31
C LEU A 219 -15.48 -46.06 99.55
N ARG A 220 -14.58 -46.96 99.12
CA ARG A 220 -14.66 -48.40 99.44
C ARG A 220 -14.61 -48.68 100.94
N SER A 221 -13.89 -47.87 101.72
CA SER A 221 -13.84 -47.99 103.18
C SER A 221 -15.10 -47.45 103.87
N LEU A 222 -15.76 -46.44 103.30
CA LEU A 222 -16.99 -45.85 103.82
C LEU A 222 -18.22 -46.66 103.40
N CYS A 223 -18.22 -47.18 102.18
CA CYS A 223 -19.18 -48.15 101.65
C CYS A 223 -18.66 -49.57 101.96
N GLY A 224 -18.76 -49.98 103.22
CA GLY A 224 -18.68 -51.40 103.54
C GLY A 224 -19.78 -52.15 102.78
N VAL A 225 -19.41 -53.25 102.11
CA VAL A 225 -20.25 -54.32 101.53
C VAL A 225 -21.75 -54.00 101.47
N GLU A 226 -22.20 -53.37 100.38
CA GLU A 226 -23.58 -53.45 99.92
C GLU A 226 -23.61 -53.36 98.38
N GLY A 227 -24.42 -54.23 97.77
CA GLY A 227 -24.41 -54.54 96.34
C GLY A 227 -24.90 -53.42 95.41
N PRO A 228 -24.96 -53.68 94.09
CA PRO A 228 -25.17 -52.66 93.07
C PRO A 228 -26.54 -52.02 93.22
N SER A 229 -26.58 -50.79 93.73
CA SER A 229 -27.79 -49.99 93.75
C SER A 229 -28.04 -49.51 92.33
N THR A 230 -29.07 -50.05 91.70
CA THR A 230 -29.74 -49.46 90.55
C THR A 230 -30.19 -48.05 90.93
N ILE A 231 -29.33 -47.07 90.64
CA ILE A 231 -29.69 -45.66 90.71
C ILE A 231 -30.86 -45.46 89.76
N SER A 232 -32.01 -45.10 90.33
CA SER A 232 -33.24 -44.82 89.62
C SER A 232 -33.04 -43.64 88.64
N GLU A 233 -32.78 -43.96 87.37
CA GLU A 233 -32.68 -43.04 86.23
C GLU A 233 -33.91 -42.10 86.12
N GLY A 234 -35.05 -42.47 86.71
CA GLY A 234 -36.28 -41.70 86.69
C GLY A 234 -36.36 -40.52 87.67
N LEU A 235 -35.49 -40.44 88.70
CA LEU A 235 -35.58 -39.37 89.71
C LEU A 235 -35.02 -38.02 89.21
N PHE A 236 -33.96 -38.04 88.38
CA PHE A 236 -33.37 -36.82 87.84
C PHE A 236 -34.32 -36.11 86.86
N LEU A 237 -35.08 -36.85 86.05
CA LEU A 237 -36.04 -36.31 85.10
C LEU A 237 -37.24 -35.59 85.76
N ARG A 238 -37.48 -35.80 87.08
CA ARG A 238 -38.50 -35.08 87.86
C ARG A 238 -37.93 -33.97 88.75
N SER A 239 -36.62 -33.73 88.67
CA SER A 239 -35.95 -32.68 89.43
C SER A 239 -36.24 -31.29 88.84
N LYS A 240 -36.07 -30.24 89.67
CA LYS A 240 -36.24 -28.85 89.21
C LYS A 240 -35.17 -28.48 88.18
N GLU A 241 -34.00 -29.10 88.29
CA GLU A 241 -32.84 -28.93 87.44
C GLU A 241 -33.09 -29.46 86.03
N ALA A 242 -33.76 -30.61 85.89
CA ALA A 242 -34.16 -31.14 84.58
C ALA A 242 -35.21 -30.26 83.88
N VAL A 243 -36.17 -29.72 84.64
CA VAL A 243 -37.17 -28.76 84.10
C VAL A 243 -36.49 -27.47 83.63
N ALA A 244 -35.52 -26.94 84.41
CA ALA A 244 -34.76 -25.76 84.02
C ALA A 244 -33.90 -26.00 82.76
N ALA A 245 -33.30 -27.18 82.62
CA ALA A 245 -32.54 -27.55 81.43
C ALA A 245 -33.44 -27.60 80.19
N VAL A 246 -34.64 -28.19 80.28
CA VAL A 246 -35.60 -28.23 79.17
C VAL A 246 -36.03 -26.81 78.76
N GLN A 247 -36.32 -25.92 79.71
CA GLN A 247 -36.69 -24.53 79.41
C GLN A 247 -35.59 -23.76 78.68
N LEU A 248 -34.32 -23.94 79.09
CA LEU A 248 -33.18 -23.31 78.39
C LEU A 248 -33.02 -23.86 76.97
N PHE A 249 -33.23 -25.17 76.77
CA PHE A 249 -33.21 -25.76 75.43
C PHE A 249 -34.37 -25.26 74.56
N GLU A 250 -35.57 -25.10 75.12
CA GLU A 250 -36.71 -24.51 74.41
C GLU A 250 -36.44 -23.05 74.02
N GLU A 251 -35.86 -22.25 74.92
CA GLU A 251 -35.49 -20.85 74.64
C GLU A 251 -34.42 -20.73 73.56
N GLU A 252 -33.36 -21.54 73.64
CA GLU A 252 -32.30 -21.56 72.62
C GLU A 252 -32.81 -22.10 71.28
N ASN A 253 -33.70 -23.09 71.28
CA ASN A 253 -34.33 -23.58 70.06
C ASN A 253 -35.21 -22.49 69.42
N GLY A 254 -35.95 -21.71 70.22
CA GLY A 254 -36.70 -20.57 69.73
C GLY A 254 -35.81 -19.51 69.08
N LYS A 255 -34.69 -19.15 69.71
CA LYS A 255 -33.70 -18.22 69.13
C LYS A 255 -33.08 -18.76 67.83
N ALA A 256 -32.83 -20.06 67.78
CA ALA A 256 -32.29 -20.70 66.58
C ALA A 256 -33.31 -20.67 65.42
N GLU A 257 -34.59 -20.88 65.69
CA GLU A 257 -35.68 -20.77 64.70
C GLU A 257 -35.82 -19.33 64.18
N GLU A 258 -35.78 -18.32 65.04
CA GLU A 258 -35.81 -16.90 64.63
C GLU A 258 -34.62 -16.53 63.72
N LEU A 259 -33.42 -16.99 64.05
CA LEU A 259 -32.23 -16.78 63.22
C LEU A 259 -32.35 -17.48 61.87
N LEU A 260 -32.91 -18.68 61.83
CA LEU A 260 -33.15 -19.42 60.60
C LEU A 260 -34.16 -18.70 59.71
N GLU A 261 -35.24 -18.18 60.29
CA GLU A 261 -36.25 -17.42 59.55
C GLU A 261 -35.68 -16.10 59.00
N ALA A 262 -34.91 -15.36 59.80
CA ALA A 262 -34.23 -14.14 59.36
C ALA A 262 -33.22 -14.42 58.23
N ALA A 263 -32.48 -15.52 58.31
CA ALA A 263 -31.57 -15.95 57.25
C ALA A 263 -32.32 -16.31 55.95
N SER A 264 -33.45 -17.00 56.06
CA SER A 264 -34.32 -17.35 54.93
C SER A 264 -34.86 -16.10 54.22
N GLN A 265 -35.38 -15.13 54.98
CA GLN A 265 -35.87 -13.87 54.43
C GLN A 265 -34.75 -13.10 53.69
N ARG A 266 -33.55 -13.05 54.26
CA ARG A 266 -32.39 -12.40 53.63
C ARG A 266 -31.97 -13.12 52.33
N GLN A 267 -32.00 -14.44 52.32
CA GLN A 267 -31.71 -15.22 51.12
C GLN A 267 -32.72 -14.93 50.01
N GLN A 268 -34.02 -14.86 50.34
CA GLN A 268 -35.06 -14.52 49.38
C GLN A 268 -34.86 -13.11 48.80
N GLN A 269 -34.58 -12.11 49.65
CA GLN A 269 -34.29 -10.74 49.19
C GLN A 269 -33.08 -10.66 48.26
N LEU A 270 -32.00 -11.41 48.57
CA LEU A 270 -30.82 -11.47 47.71
C LEU A 270 -31.14 -12.13 46.37
N GLN A 271 -31.95 -13.18 46.37
CA GLN A 271 -32.37 -13.88 45.16
C GLN A 271 -33.19 -12.97 44.23
N GLU A 272 -34.14 -12.21 44.77
CA GLU A 272 -34.91 -11.21 44.03
C GLU A 272 -34.00 -10.11 43.46
N LYS A 273 -33.06 -9.60 44.25
CA LYS A 273 -32.10 -8.58 43.80
C LYS A 273 -31.20 -9.08 42.67
N CYS A 274 -30.76 -10.34 42.73
CA CYS A 274 -29.99 -10.98 41.66
C CYS A 274 -30.80 -11.09 40.36
N GLN A 275 -32.08 -11.47 40.43
CA GLN A 275 -32.97 -11.51 39.27
C GLN A 275 -33.14 -10.13 38.65
N GLN A 276 -33.39 -9.09 39.46
CA GLN A 276 -33.51 -7.71 38.98
C GLN A 276 -32.24 -7.21 38.27
N LEU A 277 -31.06 -7.51 38.83
CA LEU A 277 -29.78 -7.14 38.20
C LEU A 277 -29.56 -7.89 36.90
N GLN A 278 -29.96 -9.17 36.82
CA GLN A 278 -29.88 -9.97 35.60
C GLN A 278 -30.78 -9.41 34.50
N GLU A 279 -32.01 -9.04 34.82
CA GLU A 279 -32.92 -8.35 33.89
C GLU A 279 -32.35 -7.01 33.43
N LYS A 280 -31.83 -6.19 34.36
CA LYS A 280 -31.22 -4.89 34.04
C LYS A 280 -30.02 -5.05 33.11
N ARG A 281 -29.17 -6.05 33.35
CA ARG A 281 -28.05 -6.39 32.46
C ARG A 281 -28.53 -6.78 31.07
N GLN A 282 -29.62 -7.55 30.97
CA GLN A 282 -30.20 -7.94 29.69
C GLN A 282 -30.77 -6.74 28.94
N ARG A 283 -31.48 -5.83 29.62
CA ARG A 283 -31.99 -4.57 29.02
C ARG A 283 -30.86 -3.69 28.51
N LEU A 284 -29.79 -3.50 29.30
CA LEU A 284 -28.62 -2.74 28.88
C LEU A 284 -27.91 -3.38 27.69
N LYS A 285 -27.84 -4.72 27.64
CA LYS A 285 -27.29 -5.44 26.48
C LYS A 285 -28.10 -5.16 25.22
N GLU A 286 -29.43 -5.21 25.30
CA GLU A 286 -30.33 -4.90 24.18
C GLU A 286 -30.25 -3.42 23.77
N GLU A 287 -30.11 -2.49 24.71
CA GLU A 287 -29.87 -1.08 24.40
C GLU A 287 -28.53 -0.88 23.69
N LEU A 288 -27.47 -1.56 24.13
CA LEU A 288 -26.16 -1.47 23.50
C LEU A 288 -26.15 -2.05 22.08
N GLU A 289 -26.90 -3.13 21.84
CA GLU A 289 -27.10 -3.71 20.51
C GLU A 289 -27.90 -2.77 19.59
N LYS A 290 -28.91 -2.08 20.12
CA LYS A 290 -29.67 -1.06 19.37
C LYS A 290 -28.82 0.15 18.98
N HIS A 291 -27.90 0.59 19.84
CA HIS A 291 -27.04 1.75 19.59
C HIS A 291 -25.71 1.38 18.89
N GLY A 292 -25.29 0.11 18.93
CA GLY A 292 -24.06 -0.41 18.33
C GLY A 292 -24.07 -0.54 16.80
N VAL A 293 -25.19 -0.25 16.13
CA VAL A 293 -25.32 -0.33 14.66
C VAL A 293 -24.98 1.00 13.96
N GLN A 294 -24.59 2.06 14.67
CA GLN A 294 -24.14 3.33 14.06
C GLN A 294 -22.65 3.61 14.29
N VAL A 295 -21.78 2.82 13.65
CA VAL A 295 -20.42 3.26 13.27
C VAL A 295 -20.12 2.71 11.87
N PRO A 296 -20.05 3.55 10.82
CA PRO A 296 -19.73 3.10 9.46
C PRO A 296 -18.23 2.82 9.25
N ALA A 297 -17.96 1.64 8.65
CA ALA A 297 -16.89 1.27 7.70
C ALA A 297 -15.44 1.74 7.98
N GLN A 298 -14.37 0.97 7.82
CA GLN A 298 -13.99 -0.29 7.16
C GLN A 298 -12.52 -0.48 7.66
N THR A 299 -11.96 -1.68 7.85
CA THR A 299 -11.28 -2.39 6.75
C THR A 299 -10.61 -3.71 7.20
N TYR A 300 -10.76 -4.72 6.34
CA TYR A 300 -9.92 -5.90 6.01
C TYR A 300 -9.90 -7.16 6.89
N ASN A 301 -10.37 -8.22 6.22
CA ASN A 301 -10.37 -9.66 6.53
C ASN A 301 -8.97 -10.27 6.75
N THR A 302 -8.91 -11.42 7.45
CA THR A 302 -8.31 -12.73 7.06
C THR A 302 -8.38 -13.64 8.32
N ARG A 303 -9.30 -14.64 8.36
CA ARG A 303 -9.02 -16.11 8.29
C ARG A 303 -8.30 -16.63 9.57
N GLU A 304 -8.72 -17.64 10.32
CA GLU A 304 -9.15 -18.99 9.93
C GLU A 304 -9.77 -19.73 11.14
N GLU A 305 -10.66 -20.68 10.83
CA GLU A 305 -11.05 -21.94 11.50
C GLU A 305 -10.92 -22.18 13.02
N GLY A 306 -11.98 -22.76 13.59
CA GLY A 306 -11.81 -23.68 14.73
C GLY A 306 -13.03 -23.88 15.66
N ALA A 307 -14.05 -24.59 15.19
CA ALA A 307 -14.94 -25.49 15.95
C ALA A 307 -15.63 -25.01 17.26
N LEU A 308 -16.94 -24.77 17.13
CA LEU A 308 -18.00 -25.17 18.09
C LEU A 308 -18.14 -26.71 18.13
N PRO A 309 -19.04 -27.33 18.94
CA PRO A 309 -19.56 -27.06 20.29
C PRO A 309 -19.59 -28.34 21.16
N GLY A 310 -20.07 -28.29 22.42
CA GLY A 310 -20.48 -29.53 23.10
C GLY A 310 -20.78 -29.40 24.59
N GLU A 311 -22.05 -29.24 24.91
CA GLU A 311 -22.62 -29.20 26.26
C GLU A 311 -22.60 -30.57 26.98
N ALA A 312 -22.49 -30.46 28.31
CA ALA A 312 -23.19 -31.21 29.36
C ALA A 312 -23.20 -32.75 29.35
N SER A 313 -22.80 -33.35 30.48
CA SER A 313 -23.77 -33.99 31.38
C SER A 313 -23.15 -34.41 32.72
N LEU A 314 -24.01 -34.60 33.70
CA LEU A 314 -23.79 -34.74 35.14
C LEU A 314 -23.31 -36.17 35.56
N LYS A 315 -22.40 -36.22 36.56
CA LYS A 315 -22.25 -37.08 37.77
C LYS A 315 -23.04 -38.43 37.90
N PRO A 316 -22.67 -39.44 38.75
CA PRO A 316 -21.62 -39.49 39.80
C PRO A 316 -20.89 -40.87 40.04
N LEU A 317 -19.87 -40.85 40.92
CA LEU A 317 -19.48 -41.88 41.93
C LEU A 317 -19.10 -43.33 41.52
N ARG A 318 -17.81 -43.69 41.64
CA ARG A 318 -17.38 -44.91 42.36
C ARG A 318 -15.87 -44.92 42.64
N ALA A 319 -15.53 -45.28 43.88
CA ALA A 319 -14.18 -45.57 44.34
C ALA A 319 -13.62 -46.86 43.72
N HIS A 320 -12.30 -46.95 43.52
CA HIS A 320 -11.40 -47.91 44.19
C HIS A 320 -9.96 -47.78 43.67
N GLU A 321 -9.04 -47.68 44.63
CA GLU A 321 -7.71 -48.32 44.73
C GLU A 321 -6.68 -48.26 43.59
N GLU A 322 -5.53 -47.65 43.95
CA GLU A 322 -4.20 -48.28 44.01
C GLU A 322 -3.73 -49.12 42.81
N LYS A 323 -2.71 -48.62 42.09
CA LYS A 323 -1.36 -49.25 42.05
C LYS A 323 -0.35 -48.44 41.23
N ASP A 324 0.86 -48.40 41.78
CA ASP A 324 2.13 -47.99 41.19
C ASP A 324 2.45 -48.68 39.85
N SER A 325 3.15 -47.98 38.96
CA SER A 325 4.47 -48.37 38.41
C SER A 325 5.04 -47.32 37.44
N GLU A 326 6.37 -47.16 37.55
CA GLU A 326 7.35 -46.25 36.94
C GLU A 326 7.27 -45.88 35.43
N PRO A 327 7.95 -44.79 35.00
CA PRO A 327 8.17 -44.47 33.60
C PRO A 327 9.43 -45.13 33.03
N SER A 328 9.31 -45.68 31.82
CA SER A 328 10.43 -45.79 30.87
C SER A 328 10.27 -44.68 29.85
N THR A 329 11.19 -43.71 29.83
CA THR A 329 12.21 -43.46 28.79
C THR A 329 12.83 -42.08 29.03
#